data_AF-A0A2D6E0P0-F1
#
_entry.id   AF-A0A2D6E0P0-F1
#
_cell.length_a   1.000
_cell.length_b   1.000
_cell.length_c   1.000
_cell.angle_alpha   90.00
_cell.angle_beta   90.00
_cell.angle_gamma   90.00
#
_symmetry.space_group_name_H-M   'P 1'
#
loop_
_entity.id
_entity.type
_entity.pdbx_description
1 polymer ?
#
loop_
_entity_poly.entity_id
_entity_poly.type
_entity_poly.pdbx_seq_one_letter_code
_entity_poly.pdbx_strand_id
1 'polypeptide(L)'
;MSDNNTENKTDWSKRELGALWKNQGRSQTYLTGHVTPPGASEPVKVIVFSNKNKNKDNQPDFRVYLSETRTEEKTEEARNEPMEELLEEV
;
A
#
# COMPACT_ATOMS: atom_id res chain seq x y z
N MET A 1 -21.68 -31.34 -30.07
CA MET A 1 -20.29 -31.04 -30.47
C MET A 1 -20.10 -29.54 -30.34
N SER A 2 -19.28 -29.16 -29.35
CA SER A 2 -18.42 -27.97 -29.22
C SER A 2 -19.00 -26.57 -29.52
N ASP A 3 -19.43 -25.89 -28.46
CA ASP A 3 -19.68 -24.44 -28.42
C ASP A 3 -18.36 -23.65 -28.54
N ASN A 4 -18.17 -22.95 -29.65
CA ASN A 4 -17.10 -21.97 -29.85
C ASN A 4 -17.52 -20.64 -29.19
N ASN A 5 -17.04 -20.37 -27.97
CA ASN A 5 -17.20 -19.07 -27.31
C ASN A 5 -15.88 -18.66 -26.64
N THR A 6 -14.85 -18.40 -27.46
CA THR A 6 -13.49 -18.11 -26.98
C THR A 6 -12.85 -16.92 -27.69
N GLU A 7 -13.61 -15.92 -28.13
CA GLU A 7 -13.05 -14.77 -28.87
C GLU A 7 -13.21 -13.40 -28.17
N ASN A 8 -13.97 -13.30 -27.07
CA ASN A 8 -14.23 -12.01 -26.40
C ASN A 8 -13.54 -11.83 -25.03
N LYS A 9 -12.64 -12.73 -24.63
CA LYS A 9 -11.96 -12.65 -23.31
C LYS A 9 -10.72 -11.74 -23.28
N THR A 10 -10.29 -11.20 -24.41
CA THR A 10 -8.90 -10.77 -24.60
C THR A 10 -8.64 -9.27 -24.38
N ASP A 11 -9.67 -8.42 -24.33
CA ASP A 11 -9.44 -6.96 -24.25
C ASP A 11 -9.48 -6.39 -22.82
N TRP A 12 -10.25 -6.97 -21.90
CA TRP A 12 -10.25 -6.48 -20.51
C TRP A 12 -8.98 -6.84 -19.76
N SER A 13 -8.42 -8.03 -20.00
CA SER A 13 -7.17 -8.45 -19.40
C SER A 13 -5.98 -7.55 -19.76
N LYS A 14 -6.01 -6.88 -20.93
CA LYS A 14 -4.97 -5.92 -21.33
C LYS A 14 -5.11 -4.56 -20.65
N ARG A 15 -6.29 -4.26 -20.10
CA ARG A 15 -6.58 -2.99 -19.40
C ARG A 15 -6.53 -3.14 -17.88
N GLU A 16 -6.46 -4.38 -17.40
CA GLU A 16 -6.31 -4.67 -15.97
C GLU A 16 -4.92 -4.23 -15.51
N LEU A 17 -4.87 -3.25 -14.62
CA LEU A 17 -3.62 -2.78 -14.01
C LEU A 17 -3.29 -3.54 -12.73
N GLY A 18 -4.23 -4.30 -12.16
CA GLY A 18 -3.99 -5.09 -10.95
C GLY A 18 -5.27 -5.35 -10.15
N ALA A 19 -5.10 -5.92 -8.97
CA ALA A 19 -6.19 -6.36 -8.12
C ALA A 19 -6.00 -5.92 -6.66
N LEU A 20 -7.12 -5.60 -6.01
CA LEU A 20 -7.16 -5.17 -4.62
C LEU A 20 -8.08 -6.08 -3.80
N TRP A 21 -7.62 -6.49 -2.63
CA TRP A 21 -8.38 -7.19 -1.60
C TRP A 21 -9.02 -6.19 -0.64
N LYS A 22 -10.27 -6.47 -0.25
CA LYS A 22 -10.98 -5.70 0.77
C LYS A 22 -10.64 -6.23 2.16
N ASN A 23 -10.06 -5.37 2.99
CA ASN A 23 -9.72 -5.66 4.38
C ASN A 23 -10.53 -4.77 5.33
N GLN A 24 -10.81 -5.27 6.53
CA GLN A 24 -11.50 -4.52 7.56
C GLN A 24 -10.52 -4.20 8.69
N GLY A 25 -10.12 -2.93 8.80
CA GLY A 25 -9.30 -2.44 9.88
C GLY A 25 -10.13 -2.09 11.11
N ARG A 26 -9.44 -1.76 12.21
CA ARG A 26 -10.08 -1.38 13.47
C ARG A 26 -10.96 -0.14 13.38
N SER A 27 -10.58 0.83 12.53
CA SER A 27 -11.30 2.11 12.37
C SER A 27 -12.05 2.22 11.04
N GLN A 28 -11.61 1.52 9.99
CA GLN A 28 -12.20 1.63 8.67
C GLN A 28 -11.86 0.43 7.80
N THR A 29 -12.71 0.18 6.80
CA THR A 29 -12.39 -0.70 5.68
C THR A 29 -11.31 -0.06 4.80
N TYR A 30 -10.36 -0.86 4.35
CA TYR A 30 -9.30 -0.44 3.44
C TYR A 30 -9.08 -1.51 2.38
N LEU A 31 -8.55 -1.13 1.23
CA LEU A 31 -8.18 -2.09 0.20
C LEU A 31 -6.66 -2.21 0.14
N THR A 32 -6.14 -3.41 -0.13
CA THR A 32 -4.71 -3.63 -0.35
C THR A 32 -4.50 -4.49 -1.55
N GLY A 33 -3.44 -4.28 -2.30
CA GLY A 33 -3.11 -5.20 -3.37
C GLY A 33 -1.92 -4.73 -4.16
N HIS A 34 -1.93 -5.03 -5.44
CA HIS A 34 -0.84 -4.68 -6.33
C HIS A 34 -1.38 -4.02 -7.59
N VAL A 35 -0.64 -3.04 -8.10
CA VAL A 35 -0.92 -2.36 -9.36
C VAL A 35 0.37 -2.29 -10.16
N THR A 36 0.30 -2.69 -11.42
CA THR A 36 1.37 -2.57 -12.42
C THR A 36 1.01 -1.41 -13.34
N PRO A 37 1.54 -0.20 -13.07
CA PRO A 37 1.28 0.94 -13.95
C PRO A 37 1.91 0.70 -15.33
N PRO A 38 1.33 1.30 -16.39
CA PRO A 38 1.85 1.15 -17.75
C PRO A 38 3.27 1.71 -17.82
N GLY A 39 4.23 0.85 -18.18
CA GLY A 39 5.66 1.19 -18.25
C GLY A 39 6.48 0.82 -17.00
N ALA A 40 5.85 0.31 -15.93
CA ALA A 40 6.59 -0.30 -14.83
C ALA A 40 6.86 -1.79 -15.10
N SER A 41 8.07 -2.23 -14.75
CA SER A 41 8.47 -3.63 -14.90
C SER A 41 8.01 -4.50 -13.72
N GLU A 42 7.66 -3.89 -12.59
CA GLU A 42 7.32 -4.59 -11.35
C GLU A 42 5.98 -4.13 -10.78
N PRO A 43 5.18 -5.06 -10.24
CA PRO A 43 3.92 -4.74 -9.57
C PRO A 43 4.20 -4.01 -8.25
N VAL A 44 3.57 -2.86 -8.07
CA VAL A 44 3.73 -2.04 -6.87
C VAL A 44 2.62 -2.37 -5.88
N LYS A 45 2.99 -2.66 -4.63
CA LYS A 45 2.02 -2.87 -3.56
C LYS A 45 1.39 -1.55 -3.15
N VAL A 46 0.07 -1.51 -3.07
CA VAL A 46 -0.69 -0.30 -2.72
C VAL A 46 -1.72 -0.57 -1.63
N ILE A 47 -2.02 0.47 -0.86
CA ILE A 47 -3.07 0.51 0.15
C ILE A 47 -4.03 1.65 -0.18
N VAL A 48 -5.32 1.39 -0.16
CA VAL A 48 -6.38 2.34 -0.50
C VAL A 48 -7.28 2.57 0.70
N PHE A 49 -7.50 3.84 1.03
CA PHE A 49 -8.41 4.27 2.09
C PHE A 49 -9.54 5.13 1.53
N SER A 50 -10.73 5.03 2.11
CA SER A 50 -11.80 5.99 1.86
C SER A 50 -11.39 7.39 2.33
N ASN A 51 -11.66 8.40 1.51
CA ASN A 51 -11.34 9.78 1.82
C ASN A 51 -12.35 10.36 2.83
N LYS A 52 -12.00 10.33 4.13
CA LYS A 52 -12.84 10.88 5.20
C LYS A 52 -13.11 12.38 5.07
N ASN A 53 -12.27 13.10 4.32
CA ASN A 53 -12.39 14.53 4.11
C ASN A 53 -13.23 14.89 2.87
N LYS A 54 -13.92 13.90 2.25
CA LYS A 54 -14.82 14.13 1.12
C LYS A 54 -16.05 14.91 1.61
N ASN A 55 -16.05 16.22 1.39
CA ASN A 55 -17.14 17.14 1.72
C ASN A 55 -17.84 17.71 0.47
N LYS A 56 -17.25 17.48 -0.72
CA LYS A 56 -17.75 17.96 -2.02
C LYS A 56 -17.58 16.87 -3.07
N ASP A 57 -18.38 16.93 -4.12
CA ASP A 57 -18.38 15.90 -5.18
C ASP A 57 -17.13 15.95 -6.08
N ASN A 58 -16.45 17.10 -6.13
CA ASN A 58 -15.19 17.25 -6.87
C ASN A 58 -13.96 16.66 -6.16
N GLN A 59 -14.16 15.96 -5.04
CA GLN A 59 -13.09 15.37 -4.24
C GLN A 59 -13.08 13.85 -4.42
N PRO A 60 -11.89 13.22 -4.45
CA PRO A 60 -11.79 11.78 -4.68
C PRO A 60 -12.41 10.99 -3.53
N ASP A 61 -13.07 9.87 -3.85
CA ASP A 61 -13.62 8.93 -2.87
C ASP A 61 -12.56 8.11 -2.15
N PHE A 62 -11.44 7.84 -2.83
CA PHE A 62 -10.38 6.97 -2.34
C PHE A 62 -9.02 7.63 -2.46
N ARG A 63 -8.14 7.33 -1.51
CA ARG A 63 -6.73 7.74 -1.50
C ARG A 63 -5.86 6.50 -1.56
N VAL A 64 -4.91 6.46 -2.50
CA VAL A 64 -3.99 5.35 -2.73
C VAL A 64 -2.61 5.72 -2.21
N TYR A 65 -2.02 4.84 -1.43
CA TYR A 65 -0.69 4.98 -0.86
C TYR A 65 0.19 3.81 -1.29
N LEU A 66 1.49 4.06 -1.45
CA LEU A 66 2.48 3.01 -1.64
C LEU A 66 2.59 2.20 -0.34
N SER A 67 2.53 0.88 -0.45
CA SER A 67 2.87 0.01 0.68
C SER A 67 4.38 -0.12 0.70
N GLU A 68 5.04 0.59 1.61
CA GLU A 68 6.44 0.31 1.90
C GLU A 68 6.55 -1.12 2.41
N THR A 69 7.26 -1.98 1.68
CA THR A 69 7.93 -3.10 2.33
C THR A 69 8.89 -2.46 3.29
N ARG A 70 8.66 -2.64 4.61
CA ARG A 70 9.67 -2.39 5.62
C ARG A 70 10.89 -3.22 5.23
N THR A 71 11.81 -2.64 4.46
CA THR A 71 13.18 -3.13 4.46
C THR A 71 13.60 -2.91 5.90
N GLU A 72 13.85 -3.99 6.62
CA GLU A 72 14.50 -3.94 7.92
C GLU A 72 15.91 -3.38 7.71
N GLU A 73 16.02 -2.08 7.48
CA GLU A 73 17.25 -1.37 7.76
C GLU A 73 17.36 -1.33 9.28
N LYS A 74 18.13 -2.28 9.77
CA LYS A 74 18.63 -2.38 11.14
C LYS A 74 19.45 -1.13 11.44
N THR A 75 18.81 -0.02 11.80
CA THR A 75 19.50 1.10 12.46
C THR A 75 19.62 0.78 13.95
N GLU A 76 20.53 -0.14 14.27
CA GLU A 76 21.29 -0.04 15.52
C GLU A 76 22.25 1.15 15.35
N GLU A 77 22.57 1.83 16.45
CA GLU A 77 23.49 2.99 16.54
C GLU A 77 22.87 4.38 16.37
N ALA A 78 22.21 4.87 17.44
CA ALA A 78 22.40 6.23 17.94
C ALA A 78 21.57 6.48 19.22
N ARG A 79 21.83 5.73 20.29
CA ARG A 79 21.57 6.21 21.65
C ARG A 79 22.27 5.32 22.66
N ASN A 80 23.46 5.73 23.10
CA ASN A 80 23.99 5.56 24.45
C ASN A 80 25.41 6.16 24.47
N GLU A 81 25.49 7.46 24.71
CA GLU A 81 26.68 8.08 25.31
C GLU A 81 26.39 8.27 26.82
N PRO A 82 27.42 8.19 27.68
CA PRO A 82 27.33 7.74 29.06
C PRO A 82 26.89 8.86 30.00
N MET A 83 26.05 8.54 30.98
CA MET A 83 25.76 9.42 32.12
C MET A 83 26.16 8.70 33.40
N GLU A 84 27.46 8.68 33.67
CA GLU A 84 28.02 8.16 34.92
C GLU A 84 29.25 8.96 35.34
N GLU A 85 29.02 10.21 35.74
CA GLU A 85 29.94 10.93 36.61
C GLU A 85 29.20 12.08 37.30
N LEU A 86 28.41 11.76 38.33
CA LEU A 86 27.85 12.76 39.24
C LEU A 86 27.41 12.16 40.59
N LEU A 87 28.27 11.33 41.22
CA LEU A 87 28.16 10.99 42.65
C LEU A 87 29.55 10.61 43.23
N GLU A 88 30.43 11.59 43.36
CA GLU A 88 31.51 11.53 44.36
C GLU A 88 31.62 12.90 45.04
N GLU A 89 30.66 13.21 45.92
CA GLU A 89 30.82 14.23 46.96
C GLU A 89 29.86 13.93 48.12
N VAL A 90 30.22 12.98 49.00
CA VAL A 90 29.96 12.99 50.47
C VAL A 90 31.00 12.10 51.16
#